data_AF-A0A4Q2YBL3-F1
#
_entry.id   AF-A0A4Q2YBL3-F1
#
_cell.length_a   1.000
_cell.length_b   1.000
_cell.length_c   1.000
_cell.angle_alpha   90.00
_cell.angle_beta   90.00
_cell.angle_gamma   90.00
#
_symmetry.space_group_name_H-M   'P 1'
#
loop_
_entity.id
_entity.type
_entity.pdbx_description
1 polymer ?
#
loop_
_entity_poly.entity_id
_entity_poly.type
_entity_poly.pdbx_seq_one_letter_code
_entity_poly.pdbx_strand_id
1 'polypeptide(L)'
;RGHFADHRISRLNPASGTVRIQDLNPGTDYSVLPNPASLETALAQPTALVFQPDGTAAWTAAYNSDRVAKLDAEGRVTARVDVRLPLPAGSTDVNDSRHMRGPRGLAINAAGTRLYAHNKLANTISVIDTASAAVISEVPAGSQDPTPSDLRAGRAFLHDARLSSNGTVSCVTCHLDSDTDGLAWDLGDPGGQMATVAGYNNSVHSPTPQSRIMHPMKGPLLTQSLRGLAPGQLLHWRGDRPDVASFNATFPALLAGAELPAADMGKLTAYLHSLRLHPNPHRLPDRTLPAELDGGSAVRGRLVFLNHDLSHCITCHAASPTNPGTGSDNNVDLMQEVGSTQPVKTPHLRLAYQHPDFSRAAGAANITGYGLLKDGTAPTSDMPIGHPYALANLTTLQQFHDLRAFIMAFDTGTAPAVGRSRTVTGVPVAGSPAETDLALLETRASAGDCDLTVQGRTGGRLRSFVWDKTSSRYQPDRTGEPALTRAQLLQSLGDGDALTFSGTLPGFGLMRSLDRNGNGIPDNDEALPDFRITLTPEGPRLSWPETVTGWYPESAPLPGGSLWSPLTSPAAFDGGLQSTRPPTGSGALFRLRRAW
;
A
#
# COMPACT_ATOMS: atom_id res chain seq x y z
N ARG A 1 4.81 7.48 -26.41
CA ARG A 1 3.92 7.94 -25.31
C ARG A 1 2.72 6.99 -25.27
N GLY A 2 2.07 6.81 -24.13
CA GLY A 2 0.82 6.07 -23.99
C GLY A 2 0.90 4.54 -24.08
N HIS A 3 2.01 3.94 -24.52
CA HIS A 3 2.18 2.49 -24.60
C HIS A 3 3.58 2.08 -24.14
N PHE A 4 3.65 1.45 -22.97
CA PHE A 4 4.90 0.94 -22.38
C PHE A 4 4.67 -0.31 -21.51
N ALA A 5 3.45 -0.85 -21.51
CA ALA A 5 3.12 -2.12 -20.89
C ALA A 5 1.99 -2.79 -21.69
N ASP A 6 2.08 -4.11 -21.85
CA ASP A 6 1.05 -4.93 -22.46
C ASP A 6 0.27 -5.69 -21.39
N HIS A 7 -1.05 -5.77 -21.54
CA HIS A 7 -1.93 -6.43 -20.59
C HIS A 7 -2.38 -7.77 -21.15
N ARG A 8 -1.86 -8.85 -20.60
CA ARG A 8 -1.97 -10.18 -21.20
C ARG A 8 -2.43 -11.22 -20.19
N ILE A 9 -3.03 -12.27 -20.71
CA ILE A 9 -3.20 -13.54 -20.00
C ILE A 9 -2.44 -14.63 -20.76
N SER A 10 -1.93 -15.61 -20.02
CA SER A 10 -1.18 -16.73 -20.58
C SER A 10 -1.91 -18.04 -20.27
N ARG A 11 -2.13 -18.84 -21.30
CA ARG A 11 -2.64 -20.21 -21.17
C ARG A 11 -1.49 -21.18 -21.34
N LEU A 12 -1.31 -22.06 -20.37
CA LEU A 12 -0.27 -23.08 -20.37
C LEU A 12 -0.92 -24.46 -20.60
N ASN A 13 -0.39 -25.22 -21.56
CA ASN A 13 -0.71 -26.63 -21.71
C ASN A 13 0.38 -27.44 -20.98
N PRO A 14 0.09 -28.01 -19.78
CA PRO A 14 1.11 -28.67 -18.98
C PRO A 14 1.63 -29.96 -19.62
N ALA A 15 0.84 -30.61 -20.48
CA ALA A 15 1.27 -31.85 -21.16
C ALA A 15 2.28 -31.59 -22.29
N SER A 16 2.18 -30.45 -22.97
CA SER A 16 3.09 -30.10 -24.08
C SER A 16 4.13 -29.02 -23.72
N GLY A 17 3.96 -28.34 -22.59
CA GLY A 17 4.73 -27.14 -22.26
C GLY A 17 4.38 -25.90 -23.09
N THR A 18 3.39 -25.98 -23.98
CA THR A 18 3.03 -24.86 -24.87
C THR A 18 2.40 -23.71 -24.08
N VAL A 19 2.92 -22.49 -24.28
CA VAL A 19 2.37 -21.25 -23.73
C VAL A 19 1.72 -20.44 -24.84
N ARG A 20 0.45 -20.09 -24.68
CA ARG A 20 -0.26 -19.18 -25.58
C ARG A 20 -0.59 -17.89 -24.84
N ILE A 21 -0.05 -16.79 -25.35
CA ILE A 21 -0.25 -15.44 -24.81
C ILE A 21 -1.42 -14.80 -25.56
N GLN A 22 -2.35 -14.21 -24.82
CA GLN A 22 -3.50 -13.49 -25.35
C GLN A 22 -3.49 -12.07 -24.79
N ASP A 23 -3.48 -11.10 -25.70
CA ASP A 23 -3.64 -9.68 -25.36
C ASP A 23 -5.09 -9.41 -24.95
N LEU A 24 -5.28 -8.65 -23.87
CA LEU A 24 -6.57 -8.20 -23.37
C LEU A 24 -7.10 -6.97 -24.13
N ASN A 25 -6.23 -6.26 -24.85
CA ASN A 25 -6.57 -5.10 -25.68
C ASN A 25 -6.23 -5.35 -27.17
N PRO A 26 -6.73 -6.46 -27.77
CA PRO A 26 -6.36 -6.81 -29.13
C PRO A 26 -6.83 -5.75 -30.12
N GLY A 27 -5.93 -5.32 -31.01
CA GLY A 27 -6.25 -4.36 -32.07
C GLY A 27 -6.22 -2.89 -31.63
N THR A 28 -5.82 -2.58 -30.40
CA THR A 28 -5.57 -1.18 -30.01
C THR A 28 -4.43 -0.59 -30.85
N ASP A 29 -4.74 0.46 -31.62
CA ASP A 29 -3.72 1.26 -32.28
C ASP A 29 -3.15 2.29 -31.30
N TYR A 30 -1.96 2.00 -30.79
CA TYR A 30 -1.23 2.85 -29.85
C TYR A 30 -0.56 4.06 -30.51
N SER A 31 -0.56 4.15 -31.85
CA SER A 31 -0.07 5.32 -32.57
C SER A 31 -1.09 6.46 -32.61
N VAL A 32 -2.38 6.16 -32.43
CA VAL A 32 -3.46 7.15 -32.32
C VAL A 32 -3.48 7.67 -30.89
N LEU A 33 -3.22 8.97 -30.70
CA LEU A 33 -3.26 9.64 -29.40
C LEU A 33 -3.90 11.04 -29.55
N PRO A 34 -4.98 11.35 -28.81
CA PRO A 34 -5.70 10.46 -27.91
C PRO A 34 -6.47 9.36 -28.66
N ASN A 35 -6.75 8.23 -27.99
CA ASN A 35 -7.55 7.11 -28.53
C ASN A 35 -8.79 6.87 -27.66
N PRO A 36 -9.88 7.64 -27.88
CA PRO A 36 -11.13 7.48 -27.12
C PRO A 36 -11.74 6.07 -27.23
N ALA A 37 -11.66 5.43 -28.40
CA ALA A 37 -12.18 4.08 -28.59
C ALA A 37 -11.45 3.04 -27.73
N SER A 38 -10.12 3.16 -27.60
CA SER A 38 -9.35 2.36 -26.65
C SER A 38 -9.71 2.71 -25.21
N LEU A 39 -9.81 3.99 -24.87
CA LEU A 39 -10.15 4.45 -23.51
C LEU A 39 -11.48 3.84 -22.99
N GLU A 40 -12.48 3.73 -23.86
CA GLU A 40 -13.79 3.14 -23.57
C GLU A 40 -13.75 1.64 -23.24
N THR A 41 -12.75 0.92 -23.74
CA THR A 41 -12.72 -0.56 -23.69
C THR A 41 -11.46 -1.15 -23.07
N ALA A 42 -10.45 -0.33 -22.76
CA ALA A 42 -9.16 -0.77 -22.27
C ALA A 42 -9.26 -1.60 -20.98
N LEU A 43 -8.43 -2.64 -20.91
CA LEU A 43 -8.24 -3.49 -19.75
C LEU A 43 -6.79 -3.31 -19.30
N ALA A 44 -6.60 -2.57 -18.21
CA ALA A 44 -5.30 -2.22 -17.66
C ALA A 44 -5.05 -2.90 -16.31
N GLN A 45 -3.86 -3.47 -16.16
CA GLN A 45 -3.35 -4.16 -14.97
C GLN A 45 -4.26 -5.33 -14.53
N PRO A 46 -4.18 -6.50 -15.21
CA PRO A 46 -4.91 -7.67 -14.78
C PRO A 46 -4.42 -8.16 -13.40
N THR A 47 -5.31 -8.34 -12.42
CA THR A 47 -4.93 -8.72 -11.04
C THR A 47 -5.60 -9.97 -10.49
N ALA A 48 -6.63 -10.48 -11.16
CA ALA A 48 -7.34 -11.69 -10.75
C ALA A 48 -7.86 -12.46 -11.97
N LEU A 49 -8.04 -13.77 -11.80
CA LEU A 49 -8.66 -14.66 -12.77
C LEU A 49 -9.53 -15.67 -12.01
N VAL A 50 -10.80 -15.82 -12.38
CA VAL A 50 -11.70 -16.84 -11.83
C VAL A 50 -12.44 -17.55 -12.97
N PHE A 51 -12.54 -18.87 -12.91
CA PHE A 51 -13.25 -19.65 -13.92
C PHE A 51 -14.75 -19.74 -13.61
N GLN A 52 -15.57 -19.80 -14.65
CA GLN A 52 -16.95 -20.26 -14.50
C GLN A 52 -16.96 -21.70 -13.96
N PRO A 53 -17.98 -22.10 -13.16
CA PRO A 53 -18.07 -23.45 -12.62
C PRO A 53 -18.07 -24.56 -13.68
N ASP A 54 -18.58 -24.26 -14.88
CA ASP A 54 -18.60 -25.19 -16.02
C ASP A 54 -17.28 -25.24 -16.80
N GLY A 55 -16.31 -24.38 -16.47
CA GLY A 55 -15.00 -24.30 -17.13
C GLY A 55 -15.02 -23.70 -18.55
N THR A 56 -16.17 -23.23 -19.04
CA THR A 56 -16.31 -22.76 -20.43
C THR A 56 -15.81 -21.33 -20.65
N ALA A 57 -15.74 -20.54 -19.57
CA ALA A 57 -15.29 -19.17 -19.59
C ALA A 57 -14.54 -18.81 -18.30
N ALA A 58 -13.81 -17.71 -18.33
CA ALA A 58 -13.20 -17.12 -17.15
C ALA A 58 -13.52 -15.63 -17.05
N TRP A 59 -13.25 -15.03 -15.90
CA TRP A 59 -13.35 -13.60 -15.66
C TRP A 59 -12.03 -13.09 -15.14
N THR A 60 -11.58 -11.94 -15.64
CA THR A 60 -10.38 -11.25 -15.13
C THR A 60 -10.72 -9.83 -14.70
N ALA A 61 -10.07 -9.37 -13.63
CA ALA A 61 -10.19 -7.99 -13.16
C ALA A 61 -9.07 -7.14 -13.76
N ALA A 62 -9.42 -5.99 -14.32
CA ALA A 62 -8.51 -4.99 -14.86
C ALA A 62 -8.52 -3.76 -13.94
N TYR A 63 -7.60 -3.79 -12.98
CA TYR A 63 -7.58 -2.92 -11.80
C TYR A 63 -7.51 -1.43 -12.15
N ASN A 64 -6.66 -1.05 -13.11
CA ASN A 64 -6.42 0.37 -13.39
C ASN A 64 -7.45 1.01 -14.32
N SER A 65 -8.19 0.18 -15.06
CA SER A 65 -9.21 0.65 -15.99
C SER A 65 -10.62 0.56 -15.41
N ASP A 66 -10.80 0.12 -14.16
CA ASP A 66 -12.10 -0.14 -13.53
C ASP A 66 -13.01 -1.04 -14.35
N ARG A 67 -12.46 -2.17 -14.80
CA ARG A 67 -13.24 -3.13 -15.58
C ARG A 67 -13.02 -4.54 -15.08
N VAL A 68 -14.02 -5.38 -15.30
CA VAL A 68 -13.84 -6.83 -15.34
C VAL A 68 -14.18 -7.33 -16.75
N ALA A 69 -13.50 -8.37 -17.20
CA ALA A 69 -13.66 -8.91 -18.54
C ALA A 69 -13.97 -10.39 -18.51
N LYS A 70 -14.96 -10.81 -19.30
CA LYS A 70 -15.27 -12.22 -19.56
C LYS A 70 -14.36 -12.73 -20.68
N LEU A 71 -13.82 -13.92 -20.49
CA LEU A 71 -12.89 -14.59 -21.37
C LEU A 71 -13.51 -15.91 -21.84
N ASP A 72 -13.40 -16.23 -23.13
CA ASP A 72 -13.73 -17.57 -23.63
C ASP A 72 -12.66 -18.62 -23.22
N ALA A 73 -12.86 -19.88 -23.59
CA ALA A 73 -11.93 -20.98 -23.31
C ALA A 73 -10.54 -20.78 -23.95
N GLU A 74 -10.44 -19.95 -24.97
CA GLU A 74 -9.20 -19.57 -25.63
C GLU A 74 -8.54 -18.32 -25.03
N GLY A 75 -9.19 -17.68 -24.06
CA GLY A 75 -8.74 -16.47 -23.39
C GLY A 75 -9.14 -15.15 -24.06
N ARG A 76 -9.98 -15.17 -25.11
CA ARG A 76 -10.39 -13.95 -25.80
C ARG A 76 -11.45 -13.22 -25.02
N VAL A 77 -11.36 -11.90 -24.98
CA VAL A 77 -12.35 -11.05 -24.31
C VAL A 77 -13.67 -11.07 -25.08
N THR A 78 -14.74 -11.54 -24.43
CA THR A 78 -16.10 -11.65 -24.98
C THR A 78 -17.07 -10.63 -24.38
N ALA A 79 -16.80 -10.12 -23.18
CA ALA A 79 -17.56 -9.05 -22.56
C ALA A 79 -16.66 -8.20 -21.65
N ARG A 80 -17.05 -6.95 -21.42
CA ARG A 80 -16.41 -6.01 -20.49
C ARG A 80 -17.48 -5.36 -19.64
N VAL A 81 -17.23 -5.25 -18.35
CA VAL A 81 -18.13 -4.61 -17.39
C VAL A 81 -17.36 -3.46 -16.74
N ASP A 82 -17.85 -2.25 -16.92
CA ASP A 82 -17.35 -1.07 -16.20
C ASP A 82 -17.92 -1.09 -14.77
N VAL A 83 -17.05 -1.29 -13.78
CA VAL A 83 -17.48 -1.39 -12.38
C VAL A 83 -17.74 -0.02 -11.74
N ARG A 84 -17.47 1.09 -12.45
CA ARG A 84 -17.89 2.44 -12.02
C ARG A 84 -19.40 2.66 -12.18
N LEU A 85 -20.08 1.81 -12.95
CA LEU A 85 -21.50 1.94 -13.23
C LEU A 85 -22.35 1.13 -12.25
N PRO A 86 -23.52 1.66 -11.84
CA PRO A 86 -24.04 3.00 -12.15
C PRO A 86 -23.26 4.11 -11.42
N LEU A 87 -23.21 5.31 -12.04
CA LEU A 87 -22.55 6.46 -11.42
C LEU A 87 -23.29 6.94 -10.17
N PRO A 88 -22.59 7.54 -9.20
CA PRO A 88 -23.22 8.24 -8.08
C PRO A 88 -24.19 9.33 -8.56
N ALA A 89 -25.26 9.57 -7.81
CA ALA A 89 -26.23 10.62 -8.13
C ALA A 89 -25.53 11.98 -8.28
N GLY A 90 -25.82 12.70 -9.37
CA GLY A 90 -25.20 13.98 -9.70
C GLY A 90 -23.84 13.88 -10.42
N SER A 91 -23.27 12.68 -10.57
CA SER A 91 -22.10 12.46 -11.43
C SER A 91 -22.53 12.09 -12.84
N THR A 92 -21.93 12.74 -13.84
CA THR A 92 -22.10 12.43 -15.27
C THR A 92 -20.80 11.97 -15.92
N ASP A 93 -19.67 12.06 -15.21
CA ASP A 93 -18.35 11.74 -15.74
C ASP A 93 -17.91 10.35 -15.26
N VAL A 94 -17.98 9.37 -16.15
CA VAL A 94 -17.49 8.00 -15.91
C VAL A 94 -15.96 7.94 -15.79
N ASN A 95 -15.26 8.99 -16.21
CA ASN A 95 -13.81 9.08 -16.16
C ASN A 95 -13.29 9.85 -14.93
N ASP A 96 -14.16 10.35 -14.03
CA ASP A 96 -13.72 10.98 -12.80
C ASP A 96 -13.00 9.97 -11.88
N SER A 97 -11.67 10.10 -11.78
CA SER A 97 -10.82 9.25 -10.95
C SER A 97 -11.24 9.27 -9.47
N ARG A 98 -11.90 10.32 -8.98
CA ARG A 98 -12.38 10.37 -7.57
C ARG A 98 -13.40 9.28 -7.26
N HIS A 99 -14.02 8.69 -8.28
CA HIS A 99 -14.96 7.57 -8.17
C HIS A 99 -14.35 6.22 -8.57
N MET A 100 -13.03 6.13 -8.73
CA MET A 100 -12.36 4.88 -9.12
C MET A 100 -12.65 3.76 -8.10
N ARG A 101 -12.97 2.55 -8.60
CA ARG A 101 -13.30 1.38 -7.78
C ARG A 101 -12.11 0.48 -7.50
N GLY A 102 -11.25 0.28 -8.48
CA GLY A 102 -10.10 -0.61 -8.46
C GLY A 102 -10.48 -2.07 -8.22
N PRO A 103 -11.17 -2.76 -9.16
CA PRO A 103 -11.51 -4.17 -9.01
C PRO A 103 -10.22 -4.99 -8.97
N ARG A 104 -9.95 -5.65 -7.85
CA ARG A 104 -8.67 -6.35 -7.65
C ARG A 104 -8.80 -7.85 -7.44
N GLY A 105 -9.79 -8.26 -6.67
CA GLY A 105 -10.11 -9.67 -6.41
C GLY A 105 -11.44 -10.04 -7.02
N LEU A 106 -11.59 -11.30 -7.45
CA LEU A 106 -12.82 -11.84 -8.01
C LEU A 106 -13.24 -13.12 -7.28
N ALA A 107 -14.55 -13.30 -7.12
CA ALA A 107 -15.15 -14.56 -6.71
C ALA A 107 -16.42 -14.82 -7.54
N ILE A 108 -16.78 -16.08 -7.75
CA ILE A 108 -17.99 -16.46 -8.48
C ILE A 108 -18.83 -17.40 -7.62
N ASN A 109 -20.16 -17.27 -7.65
CA ASN A 109 -21.02 -18.20 -6.92
C ASN A 109 -21.03 -19.59 -7.59
N ALA A 110 -21.43 -20.61 -6.82
CA ALA A 110 -21.47 -21.99 -7.31
C ALA A 110 -22.37 -22.20 -8.55
N ALA A 111 -23.44 -21.39 -8.68
CA ALA A 111 -24.33 -21.44 -9.84
C ALA A 111 -23.77 -20.73 -11.09
N GLY A 112 -22.65 -20.00 -10.98
CA GLY A 112 -22.05 -19.26 -12.09
C GLY A 112 -22.82 -18.02 -12.54
N THR A 113 -23.89 -17.64 -11.83
CA THR A 113 -24.80 -16.53 -12.17
C THR A 113 -24.39 -15.18 -11.59
N ARG A 114 -23.48 -15.17 -10.60
CA ARG A 114 -23.02 -13.95 -9.91
C ARG A 114 -21.51 -13.93 -9.79
N LEU A 115 -20.91 -12.88 -10.35
CA LEU A 115 -19.51 -12.53 -10.13
C LEU A 115 -19.44 -11.41 -9.09
N TYR A 116 -18.52 -11.53 -8.14
CA TYR A 116 -18.25 -10.54 -7.11
C TYR A 116 -16.86 -9.94 -7.38
N ALA A 117 -16.80 -8.63 -7.55
CA ALA A 117 -15.55 -7.89 -7.71
C ALA A 117 -15.26 -7.08 -6.46
N HIS A 118 -14.14 -7.37 -5.79
CA HIS A 118 -13.67 -6.59 -4.66
C HIS A 118 -12.96 -5.33 -5.17
N ASN A 119 -13.60 -4.19 -4.93
CA ASN A 119 -13.15 -2.86 -5.34
C ASN A 119 -12.23 -2.28 -4.27
N LYS A 120 -10.93 -2.55 -4.37
CA LYS A 120 -9.93 -2.19 -3.35
C LYS A 120 -9.88 -0.67 -3.11
N LEU A 121 -10.07 0.15 -4.14
CA LEU A 121 -9.99 1.60 -4.03
C LEU A 121 -11.30 2.26 -3.58
N ALA A 122 -12.45 1.60 -3.70
CA ALA A 122 -13.70 2.11 -3.14
C ALA A 122 -14.07 1.48 -1.79
N ASN A 123 -13.40 0.39 -1.40
CA ASN A 123 -13.76 -0.43 -0.24
C ASN A 123 -15.19 -0.99 -0.35
N THR A 124 -15.54 -1.47 -1.54
CA THR A 124 -16.86 -2.03 -1.89
C THR A 124 -16.72 -3.38 -2.61
N ILE A 125 -17.85 -4.06 -2.80
CA ILE A 125 -17.98 -5.27 -3.60
C ILE A 125 -19.06 -5.01 -4.67
N SER A 126 -18.69 -5.03 -5.94
CA SER A 126 -19.65 -5.05 -7.04
C SER A 126 -20.17 -6.46 -7.25
N VAL A 127 -21.49 -6.61 -7.31
CA VAL A 127 -22.19 -7.83 -7.70
C VAL A 127 -22.59 -7.69 -9.16
N ILE A 128 -22.14 -8.63 -9.99
CA ILE A 128 -22.27 -8.61 -11.44
C ILE A 128 -23.08 -9.83 -11.87
N ASP A 129 -24.10 -9.61 -12.68
CA ASP A 129 -24.81 -10.69 -13.36
C ASP A 129 -23.96 -11.18 -14.54
N THR A 130 -23.66 -12.47 -14.57
CA THR A 130 -22.71 -13.05 -15.53
C THR A 130 -23.32 -13.30 -16.92
N ALA A 131 -24.66 -13.28 -17.02
CA ALA A 131 -25.39 -13.45 -18.27
C ALA A 131 -25.51 -12.10 -19.00
N SER A 132 -25.94 -11.05 -18.29
CA SER A 132 -26.05 -9.70 -18.87
C SER A 132 -24.73 -8.92 -18.88
N ALA A 133 -23.72 -9.38 -18.12
CA ALA A 133 -22.45 -8.68 -17.93
C ALA A 133 -22.65 -7.24 -17.43
N ALA A 134 -23.50 -7.08 -16.40
CA ALA A 134 -23.82 -5.80 -15.82
C ALA A 134 -23.68 -5.83 -14.29
N VAL A 135 -23.24 -4.71 -13.71
CA VAL A 135 -23.30 -4.49 -12.27
C VAL A 135 -24.78 -4.36 -11.87
N ILE A 136 -25.23 -5.22 -10.97
CA ILE A 136 -26.61 -5.22 -10.45
C ILE A 136 -26.71 -4.68 -9.03
N SER A 137 -25.59 -4.62 -8.31
CA SER A 137 -25.50 -4.04 -6.97
C SER A 137 -24.06 -3.70 -6.66
N GLU A 138 -23.85 -2.69 -5.83
CA GLU A 138 -22.56 -2.43 -5.19
C GLU A 138 -22.81 -2.29 -3.68
N VAL A 139 -22.04 -3.01 -2.87
CA VAL A 139 -22.21 -3.03 -1.41
C VAL A 139 -20.90 -2.65 -0.73
N PRO A 140 -20.92 -1.92 0.40
CA PRO A 140 -19.72 -1.69 1.20
C PRO A 140 -19.05 -3.01 1.61
N ALA A 141 -17.71 -3.09 1.49
CA ALA A 141 -16.95 -4.28 1.90
C ALA A 141 -16.79 -4.35 3.43
N GLY A 142 -16.89 -3.20 4.09
CA GLY A 142 -16.96 -3.06 5.52
C GLY A 142 -17.93 -1.94 5.89
N SER A 143 -18.30 -1.89 7.15
CA SER A 143 -19.20 -0.87 7.69
C SER A 143 -18.57 0.52 7.77
N GLN A 144 -17.25 0.63 7.63
CA GLN A 144 -16.49 1.88 7.66
C GLN A 144 -15.20 1.73 6.82
N ASP A 145 -14.84 2.76 6.04
CA ASP A 145 -13.46 2.96 5.55
C ASP A 145 -12.80 4.05 6.40
N PRO A 146 -11.83 3.71 7.26
CA PRO A 146 -11.20 4.69 8.14
C PRO A 146 -10.19 5.60 7.41
N THR A 147 -9.97 5.40 6.11
CA THR A 147 -9.09 6.25 5.31
C THR A 147 -9.73 7.63 5.08
N PRO A 148 -9.06 8.74 5.42
CA PRO A 148 -9.54 10.10 5.13
C PRO A 148 -9.94 10.27 3.66
N SER A 149 -11.07 10.93 3.41
CA SER A 149 -11.66 11.07 2.07
C SER A 149 -10.69 11.64 1.03
N ASP A 150 -9.89 12.62 1.41
CA ASP A 150 -8.92 13.25 0.51
C ASP A 150 -7.80 12.29 0.10
N LEU A 151 -7.34 11.41 1.01
CA LEU A 151 -6.37 10.37 0.67
C LEU A 151 -7.00 9.29 -0.22
N ARG A 152 -8.30 8.99 -0.03
CA ARG A 152 -9.03 8.06 -0.92
C ARG A 152 -9.21 8.60 -2.33
N ALA A 153 -9.50 9.89 -2.46
CA ALA A 153 -9.56 10.53 -3.77
C ALA A 153 -8.16 10.65 -4.39
N GLY A 154 -7.15 11.01 -3.58
CA GLY A 154 -5.76 11.15 -4.00
C GLY A 154 -5.14 9.88 -4.56
N ARG A 155 -5.39 8.71 -3.95
CA ARG A 155 -4.85 7.43 -4.44
C ARG A 155 -5.31 7.09 -5.84
N ALA A 156 -6.53 7.44 -6.21
CA ALA A 156 -7.09 7.06 -7.50
C ALA A 156 -6.34 7.69 -8.68
N PHE A 157 -5.90 8.95 -8.56
CA PHE A 157 -5.10 9.62 -9.60
C PHE A 157 -3.77 8.92 -9.92
N LEU A 158 -3.23 8.15 -8.97
CA LEU A 158 -2.04 7.33 -9.21
C LEU A 158 -2.36 6.07 -10.02
N HIS A 159 -3.53 5.47 -9.75
CA HIS A 159 -3.93 4.17 -10.27
C HIS A 159 -4.68 4.24 -11.61
N ASP A 160 -5.43 5.31 -11.85
CA ASP A 160 -6.40 5.39 -12.93
C ASP A 160 -5.75 5.44 -14.32
N ALA A 161 -5.85 4.35 -15.06
CA ALA A 161 -5.35 4.28 -16.43
C ALA A 161 -6.19 5.12 -17.39
N ARG A 162 -7.41 5.54 -17.02
CA ARG A 162 -8.24 6.43 -17.84
C ARG A 162 -7.70 7.87 -17.89
N LEU A 163 -6.70 8.20 -17.06
CA LEU A 163 -5.91 9.43 -17.20
C LEU A 163 -4.86 9.35 -18.31
N SER A 164 -4.56 8.15 -18.83
CA SER A 164 -3.87 7.99 -20.11
C SER A 164 -4.86 8.07 -21.26
N SER A 165 -4.41 8.57 -22.40
CA SER A 165 -5.33 8.83 -23.52
C SER A 165 -5.87 7.60 -24.25
N ASN A 166 -5.41 6.41 -23.89
CA ASN A 166 -5.90 5.14 -24.43
C ASN A 166 -6.43 4.18 -23.34
N GLY A 167 -6.39 4.57 -22.06
CA GLY A 167 -6.92 3.77 -20.96
C GLY A 167 -6.07 2.60 -20.50
N THR A 168 -4.84 2.42 -21.02
CA THR A 168 -4.04 1.21 -20.79
C THR A 168 -2.93 1.36 -19.75
N VAL A 169 -2.50 2.58 -19.41
CA VAL A 169 -1.36 2.79 -18.51
C VAL A 169 -1.64 3.87 -17.47
N SER A 170 -1.01 3.76 -16.31
CA SER A 170 -1.04 4.79 -15.25
C SER A 170 0.31 4.85 -14.54
N CYS A 171 0.44 5.70 -13.53
CA CYS A 171 1.68 5.81 -12.76
C CYS A 171 2.07 4.47 -12.12
N VAL A 172 1.08 3.68 -11.65
CA VAL A 172 1.35 2.38 -11.03
C VAL A 172 1.75 1.28 -12.01
N THR A 173 1.74 1.53 -13.32
CA THR A 173 2.30 0.58 -14.28
C THR A 173 3.78 0.33 -14.01
N CYS A 174 4.54 1.37 -13.64
CA CYS A 174 5.91 1.24 -13.14
C CYS A 174 5.94 1.26 -11.60
N HIS A 175 5.13 2.11 -10.97
CA HIS A 175 5.08 2.24 -9.51
C HIS A 175 4.06 1.29 -8.86
N LEU A 176 4.24 -0.03 -9.03
CA LEU A 176 3.28 -1.04 -8.59
C LEU A 176 2.88 -0.85 -7.11
N ASP A 177 1.60 -0.58 -6.86
CA ASP A 177 1.06 -0.24 -5.52
C ASP A 177 1.85 0.86 -4.78
N SER A 178 2.22 1.91 -5.52
CA SER A 178 3.06 3.03 -5.06
C SER A 178 4.49 2.64 -4.70
N ASP A 179 4.93 1.44 -5.10
CA ASP A 179 6.28 0.95 -4.88
C ASP A 179 7.08 0.95 -6.20
N THR A 180 7.94 -0.05 -6.41
CA THR A 180 8.75 -0.21 -7.62
C THR A 180 8.40 -1.51 -8.36
N ASP A 181 8.55 -1.51 -9.68
CA ASP A 181 8.52 -2.71 -10.52
C ASP A 181 9.87 -3.44 -10.57
N GLY A 182 10.91 -2.86 -9.96
CA GLY A 182 12.27 -3.39 -9.98
C GLY A 182 12.95 -3.29 -11.34
N LEU A 183 12.43 -2.48 -12.28
CA LEU A 183 12.97 -2.33 -13.63
C LEU A 183 13.64 -0.97 -13.83
N ALA A 184 14.57 -0.91 -14.80
CA ALA A 184 15.14 0.33 -15.30
C ALA A 184 14.47 0.74 -16.61
N TRP A 185 14.03 1.99 -16.69
CA TRP A 185 13.34 2.56 -17.85
C TRP A 185 14.16 3.66 -18.50
N ASP A 186 14.30 3.64 -19.83
CA ASP A 186 14.83 4.77 -20.57
C ASP A 186 13.69 5.69 -21.03
N LEU A 187 13.41 6.70 -20.21
CA LEU A 187 12.36 7.70 -20.42
C LEU A 187 12.97 9.07 -20.80
N GLY A 188 14.08 9.05 -21.52
CA GLY A 188 14.68 10.25 -22.11
C GLY A 188 13.81 10.87 -23.20
N ASP A 189 13.89 12.20 -23.35
CA ASP A 189 13.24 12.93 -24.44
C ASP A 189 14.31 13.49 -25.39
N PRO A 190 14.50 12.93 -26.60
CA PRO A 190 15.52 13.42 -27.52
C PRO A 190 15.23 14.85 -28.04
N GLY A 191 13.96 15.29 -28.00
CA GLY A 191 13.55 16.65 -28.34
C GLY A 191 13.41 17.60 -27.14
N GLY A 192 13.74 17.11 -25.93
CA GLY A 192 13.58 17.89 -24.70
C GLY A 192 14.58 19.03 -24.58
N GLN A 193 14.35 19.90 -23.59
CA GLN A 193 15.27 20.99 -23.25
C GLN A 193 16.26 20.58 -22.17
N MET A 194 17.43 21.23 -22.15
CA MET A 194 18.38 21.08 -21.04
C MET A 194 17.72 21.54 -19.74
N ALA A 195 17.86 20.75 -18.67
CA ALA A 195 17.45 21.17 -17.33
C ALA A 195 18.66 21.74 -16.58
N THR A 196 18.42 22.74 -15.73
CA THR A 196 19.44 23.28 -14.82
C THR A 196 18.89 23.29 -13.42
N VAL A 197 19.62 22.66 -12.50
CA VAL A 197 19.30 22.65 -11.07
C VAL A 197 20.49 23.18 -10.26
N ALA A 198 20.26 23.56 -9.02
CA ALA A 198 21.32 23.93 -8.10
C ALA A 198 21.77 22.71 -7.28
N GLY A 199 23.08 22.60 -7.03
CA GLY A 199 23.66 21.62 -6.11
C GLY A 199 24.97 22.12 -5.53
N TYR A 200 25.31 21.64 -4.34
CA TYR A 200 26.57 21.90 -3.65
C TYR A 200 27.65 20.96 -4.18
N ASN A 201 28.92 21.33 -3.99
CA ASN A 201 30.05 20.44 -4.26
C ASN A 201 30.59 19.95 -2.91
N ASN A 202 30.01 18.86 -2.43
CA ASN A 202 30.36 18.31 -1.12
C ASN A 202 31.73 17.63 -1.12
N SER A 203 32.22 17.15 -2.28
CA SER A 203 33.53 16.49 -2.38
C SER A 203 34.69 17.43 -2.01
N VAL A 204 34.54 18.72 -2.29
CA VAL A 204 35.50 19.77 -1.89
C VAL A 204 34.97 20.65 -0.75
N HIS A 205 33.92 20.20 -0.04
CA HIS A 205 33.29 20.91 1.08
C HIS A 205 32.87 22.35 0.73
N SER A 206 32.42 22.59 -0.50
CA SER A 206 32.00 23.93 -0.92
C SER A 206 30.57 24.23 -0.47
N PRO A 207 30.35 25.27 0.34
CA PRO A 207 29.01 25.65 0.81
C PRO A 207 28.23 26.48 -0.24
N THR A 208 28.82 26.74 -1.40
CA THR A 208 28.21 27.60 -2.43
C THR A 208 27.46 26.75 -3.44
N PRO A 209 26.15 26.99 -3.67
CA PRO A 209 25.41 26.25 -4.67
C PRO A 209 25.91 26.61 -6.08
N GLN A 210 26.03 25.59 -6.92
CA GLN A 210 26.49 25.67 -8.29
C GLN A 210 25.46 25.08 -9.24
N SER A 211 25.48 25.55 -10.49
CA SER A 211 24.61 25.00 -11.53
C SER A 211 25.01 23.57 -11.90
N ARG A 212 24.00 22.71 -12.09
CA ARG A 212 24.10 21.34 -12.59
C ARG A 212 23.23 21.25 -13.83
N ILE A 213 23.88 21.11 -14.98
CA ILE A 213 23.21 21.06 -16.29
C ILE A 213 22.97 19.59 -16.65
N MET A 214 21.75 19.26 -17.07
CA MET A 214 21.30 17.90 -17.36
C MET A 214 20.70 17.80 -18.76
N HIS A 215 21.08 16.75 -19.46
CA HIS A 215 20.58 16.43 -20.79
C HIS A 215 19.16 15.84 -20.70
N PRO A 216 18.27 16.15 -21.67
CA PRO A 216 16.90 15.61 -21.68
C PRO A 216 16.86 14.08 -21.94
N MET A 217 17.84 13.52 -22.64
CA MET A 217 18.09 12.07 -22.65
C MET A 217 18.67 11.64 -21.30
N LYS A 218 17.91 10.87 -20.53
CA LYS A 218 18.25 10.47 -19.15
C LYS A 218 19.12 9.21 -19.07
N GLY A 219 19.00 8.35 -20.07
CA GLY A 219 19.41 6.95 -20.02
C GLY A 219 18.49 6.13 -19.10
N PRO A 220 18.82 4.85 -18.88
CA PRO A 220 18.07 3.97 -17.98
C PRO A 220 18.01 4.52 -16.56
N LEU A 221 16.82 4.54 -15.98
CA LEU A 221 16.56 4.92 -14.60
C LEU A 221 15.71 3.85 -13.92
N LEU A 222 16.19 3.33 -12.79
CA LEU A 222 15.41 2.45 -11.94
C LEU A 222 14.16 3.14 -11.41
N THR A 223 13.04 2.44 -11.41
CA THR A 223 11.83 2.94 -10.76
C THR A 223 12.07 3.10 -9.25
N GLN A 224 11.87 4.31 -8.72
CA GLN A 224 11.93 4.57 -7.28
C GLN A 224 10.58 4.28 -6.61
N SER A 225 10.60 3.78 -5.38
CA SER A 225 9.40 3.68 -4.55
C SER A 225 8.80 5.06 -4.32
N LEU A 226 7.47 5.19 -4.39
CA LEU A 226 6.76 6.42 -4.02
C LEU A 226 6.41 6.45 -2.52
N ARG A 227 6.82 5.43 -1.76
CA ARG A 227 6.63 5.35 -0.31
C ARG A 227 7.71 6.14 0.43
N GLY A 228 7.32 6.78 1.52
CA GLY A 228 8.27 7.48 2.39
C GLY A 228 8.79 8.79 1.82
N LEU A 229 8.11 9.36 0.82
CA LEU A 229 8.35 10.73 0.35
C LEU A 229 8.03 11.73 1.47
N ALA A 230 8.85 12.77 1.58
CA ALA A 230 8.68 13.83 2.57
C ALA A 230 8.58 15.20 1.90
N PRO A 231 7.83 16.15 2.48
CA PRO A 231 7.80 17.54 2.01
C PRO A 231 9.22 18.14 1.93
N GLY A 232 9.50 18.88 0.86
CA GLY A 232 10.79 19.55 0.62
C GLY A 232 11.91 18.64 0.09
N GLN A 233 11.66 17.34 -0.08
CA GLN A 233 12.61 16.44 -0.73
C GLN A 233 12.65 16.70 -2.25
N LEU A 234 13.84 16.81 -2.83
CA LEU A 234 14.00 16.79 -4.28
C LEU A 234 13.67 15.37 -4.78
N LEU A 235 12.81 15.29 -5.80
CA LEU A 235 12.29 14.04 -6.33
C LEU A 235 13.00 13.65 -7.64
N HIS A 236 12.81 12.40 -8.05
CA HIS A 236 13.50 11.77 -9.19
C HIS A 236 15.01 11.57 -8.93
N TRP A 237 15.64 10.61 -9.62
CA TRP A 237 17.08 10.34 -9.49
C TRP A 237 17.96 11.56 -9.74
N ARG A 238 17.48 12.52 -10.54
CA ARG A 238 18.22 13.74 -10.87
C ARG A 238 17.98 14.88 -9.88
N GLY A 239 16.97 14.80 -9.01
CA GLY A 239 16.58 15.92 -8.14
C GLY A 239 16.01 17.12 -8.90
N ASP A 240 15.57 16.92 -10.15
CA ASP A 240 15.06 17.95 -11.05
C ASP A 240 13.55 18.22 -10.89
N ARG A 241 12.94 17.61 -9.87
CA ARG A 241 11.54 17.78 -9.52
C ARG A 241 11.47 18.26 -8.07
N PRO A 242 11.19 19.56 -7.82
CA PRO A 242 11.17 20.08 -6.46
C PRO A 242 10.04 19.49 -5.59
N ASP A 243 8.97 19.00 -6.22
CA ASP A 243 7.82 18.42 -5.53
C ASP A 243 7.00 17.49 -6.45
N VAL A 244 5.93 16.90 -5.89
CA VAL A 244 4.99 16.04 -6.63
C VAL A 244 4.24 16.81 -7.72
N ALA A 245 3.93 18.09 -7.50
CA ALA A 245 3.23 18.92 -8.49
C ALA A 245 4.02 19.06 -9.80
N SER A 246 5.35 19.03 -9.72
CA SER A 246 6.27 19.04 -10.85
C SER A 246 6.13 17.83 -11.80
N PHE A 247 5.41 16.79 -11.40
CA PHE A 247 5.09 15.63 -12.25
C PHE A 247 3.79 15.80 -13.05
N ASN A 248 3.04 16.90 -12.92
CA ASN A 248 1.81 17.11 -13.70
C ASN A 248 2.06 17.07 -15.22
N ALA A 249 3.22 17.57 -15.66
CA ALA A 249 3.66 17.49 -17.05
C ALA A 249 3.84 16.04 -17.58
N THR A 250 3.91 15.03 -16.69
CA THR A 250 4.03 13.62 -17.07
C THR A 250 2.74 13.07 -17.68
N PHE A 251 1.58 13.61 -17.30
CA PHE A 251 0.30 13.20 -17.89
C PHE A 251 0.30 13.39 -19.43
N PRO A 252 0.59 14.58 -19.98
CA PRO A 252 0.71 14.74 -21.43
C PRO A 252 2.02 14.16 -22.01
N ALA A 253 3.14 14.25 -21.30
CA ALA A 253 4.45 13.85 -21.86
C ALA A 253 4.65 12.33 -21.94
N LEU A 254 4.07 11.55 -21.02
CA LEU A 254 4.26 10.09 -20.96
C LEU A 254 2.95 9.33 -21.18
N LEU A 255 1.88 9.70 -20.48
CA LEU A 255 0.57 9.03 -20.57
C LEU A 255 -0.26 9.52 -21.77
N ALA A 256 0.22 10.58 -22.45
CA ALA A 256 -0.48 11.28 -23.52
C ALA A 256 -1.87 11.80 -23.13
N GLY A 257 -2.16 11.94 -21.83
CA GLY A 257 -3.39 12.50 -21.29
C GLY A 257 -3.33 14.02 -21.13
N ALA A 258 -4.23 14.57 -20.31
CA ALA A 258 -4.24 15.98 -19.93
C ALA A 258 -3.65 16.18 -18.53
N GLU A 259 -3.09 17.35 -18.29
CA GLU A 259 -2.69 17.75 -16.94
C GLU A 259 -3.89 17.80 -15.99
N LEU A 260 -3.67 17.45 -14.73
CA LEU A 260 -4.67 17.51 -13.69
C LEU A 260 -4.82 18.95 -13.15
N PRO A 261 -6.03 19.33 -12.70
CA PRO A 261 -6.21 20.55 -11.91
C PRO A 261 -5.32 20.55 -10.65
N ALA A 262 -4.84 21.72 -10.24
CA ALA A 262 -3.97 21.85 -9.06
C ALA A 262 -4.57 21.25 -7.78
N ALA A 263 -5.89 21.36 -7.60
CA ALA A 263 -6.59 20.77 -6.47
C ALA A 263 -6.54 19.23 -6.46
N ASP A 264 -6.50 18.58 -7.62
CA ASP A 264 -6.39 17.11 -7.72
C ASP A 264 -4.94 16.64 -7.59
N MET A 265 -3.98 17.39 -8.15
CA MET A 265 -2.55 17.18 -7.85
C MET A 265 -2.26 17.33 -6.35
N GLY A 266 -2.94 18.24 -5.66
CA GLY A 266 -2.88 18.37 -4.20
C GLY A 266 -3.33 17.12 -3.46
N LYS A 267 -4.43 16.48 -3.90
CA LYS A 267 -4.90 15.20 -3.32
C LYS A 267 -3.91 14.07 -3.58
N LEU A 268 -3.37 13.96 -4.79
CA LEU A 268 -2.32 12.98 -5.10
C LEU A 268 -1.08 13.18 -4.22
N THR A 269 -0.66 14.43 -4.04
CA THR A 269 0.47 14.79 -3.16
C THR A 269 0.22 14.37 -1.72
N ALA A 270 -0.97 14.68 -1.18
CA ALA A 270 -1.36 14.28 0.17
C ALA A 270 -1.35 12.75 0.34
N TYR A 271 -1.87 12.01 -0.65
CA TYR A 271 -1.82 10.56 -0.66
C TYR A 271 -0.36 10.05 -0.62
N LEU A 272 0.51 10.50 -1.53
CA LEU A 272 1.89 10.03 -1.58
C LEU A 272 2.67 10.34 -0.29
N HIS A 273 2.48 11.52 0.30
CA HIS A 273 3.09 11.88 1.59
C HIS A 273 2.54 11.08 2.78
N SER A 274 1.37 10.44 2.65
CA SER A 274 0.82 9.55 3.68
C SER A 274 1.50 8.18 3.70
N LEU A 275 2.13 7.78 2.59
CA LEU A 275 2.72 6.45 2.45
C LEU A 275 4.02 6.33 3.25
N ARG A 276 4.15 5.24 4.00
CA ARG A 276 5.35 4.90 4.76
C ARG A 276 6.07 3.72 4.12
N LEU A 277 7.38 3.69 4.28
CA LEU A 277 8.18 2.53 3.93
C LEU A 277 7.85 1.35 4.86
N HIS A 278 8.08 0.14 4.39
CA HIS A 278 8.04 -1.06 5.23
C HIS A 278 9.22 -1.05 6.23
N PRO A 279 9.11 -1.76 7.37
CA PRO A 279 10.26 -2.00 8.22
C PRO A 279 11.38 -2.70 7.45
N ASN A 280 12.62 -2.31 7.70
CA ASN A 280 13.77 -3.01 7.14
C ASN A 280 13.92 -4.38 7.83
N PRO A 281 13.91 -5.50 7.08
CA PRO A 281 13.95 -6.86 7.65
C PRO A 281 15.28 -7.20 8.35
N HIS A 282 16.36 -6.44 8.10
CA HIS A 282 17.66 -6.63 8.75
C HIS A 282 17.77 -5.90 10.10
N ARG A 283 16.79 -5.07 10.48
CA ARG A 283 16.76 -4.47 11.82
C ARG A 283 16.24 -5.48 12.83
N LEU A 284 16.81 -5.44 14.04
CA LEU A 284 16.31 -6.26 15.14
C LEU A 284 14.92 -5.78 15.57
N PRO A 285 14.07 -6.64 16.16
CA PRO A 285 12.72 -6.28 16.56
C PRO A 285 12.62 -5.05 17.49
N ASP A 286 13.66 -4.77 18.27
CA ASP A 286 13.80 -3.60 19.15
C ASP A 286 14.34 -2.35 18.44
N ARG A 287 14.37 -2.38 17.10
CA ARG A 287 14.91 -1.35 16.19
C ARG A 287 16.43 -1.20 16.28
N THR A 288 17.16 -2.01 17.05
CA THR A 288 18.63 -1.93 17.08
C THR A 288 19.28 -2.54 15.83
N LEU A 289 20.58 -2.31 15.66
CA LEU A 289 21.38 -2.85 14.56
C LEU A 289 21.85 -4.27 14.89
N PRO A 290 21.84 -5.21 13.93
CA PRO A 290 22.36 -6.54 14.14
C PRO A 290 23.88 -6.51 14.37
N ALA A 291 24.35 -7.33 15.31
CA ALA A 291 25.78 -7.49 15.57
C ALA A 291 26.49 -8.26 14.45
N GLU A 292 25.78 -9.12 13.72
CA GLU A 292 26.28 -9.91 12.59
C GLU A 292 25.20 -9.98 11.49
N LEU A 293 25.60 -9.75 10.23
CA LEU A 293 24.79 -9.76 9.02
C LEU A 293 25.72 -9.98 7.81
N ASP A 294 25.54 -11.09 7.09
CA ASP A 294 26.31 -11.46 5.90
C ASP A 294 27.84 -11.37 6.08
N GLY A 295 28.35 -11.81 7.24
CA GLY A 295 29.79 -11.78 7.57
C GLY A 295 30.33 -10.41 7.99
N GLY A 296 29.45 -9.41 8.17
CA GLY A 296 29.77 -8.09 8.72
C GLY A 296 28.94 -7.74 9.96
N SER A 297 29.31 -6.69 10.68
CA SER A 297 28.54 -6.12 11.78
C SER A 297 27.97 -4.76 11.44
N ALA A 298 26.65 -4.62 11.46
CA ALA A 298 26.02 -3.32 11.21
C ALA A 298 26.36 -2.29 12.30
N VAL A 299 26.62 -2.75 13.54
CA VAL A 299 27.06 -1.88 14.64
C VAL A 299 28.45 -1.28 14.35
N ARG A 300 29.42 -2.11 13.95
CA ARG A 300 30.76 -1.62 13.55
C ARG A 300 30.70 -0.82 12.25
N GLY A 301 29.87 -1.26 11.30
CA GLY A 301 29.65 -0.59 10.02
C GLY A 301 29.16 0.84 10.17
N ARG A 302 28.27 1.11 11.13
CA ARG A 302 27.84 2.47 11.45
C ARG A 302 29.01 3.36 11.87
N LEU A 303 29.96 2.84 12.65
CA LEU A 303 31.15 3.60 13.05
C LEU A 303 32.04 3.92 11.85
N VAL A 304 32.18 2.98 10.91
CA VAL A 304 32.89 3.21 9.66
C VAL A 304 32.19 4.27 8.81
N PHE A 305 30.86 4.16 8.66
CA PHE A 305 30.03 5.07 7.87
C PHE A 305 30.08 6.52 8.38
N LEU A 306 29.98 6.70 9.70
CA LEU A 306 29.95 8.03 10.33
C LEU A 306 31.35 8.66 10.44
N ASN A 307 32.41 7.88 10.21
CA ASN A 307 33.77 8.37 10.23
C ASN A 307 34.14 8.94 8.86
N HIS A 308 34.05 10.27 8.74
CA HIS A 308 34.41 11.01 7.53
C HIS A 308 35.83 10.67 7.06
N ASP A 309 36.83 10.71 7.94
CA ASP A 309 38.24 10.46 7.57
C ASP A 309 38.47 9.04 7.03
N LEU A 310 37.61 8.09 7.42
CA LEU A 310 37.72 6.68 7.03
C LEU A 310 36.95 6.35 5.74
N SER A 311 35.67 6.72 5.65
CA SER A 311 34.79 6.29 4.54
C SER A 311 34.20 7.43 3.72
N HIS A 312 34.20 8.66 4.24
CA HIS A 312 33.57 9.84 3.65
C HIS A 312 32.05 9.71 3.36
N CYS A 313 31.39 8.61 3.74
CA CYS A 313 29.98 8.37 3.39
C CYS A 313 29.04 9.47 3.89
N ILE A 314 29.28 9.93 5.13
CA ILE A 314 28.45 10.94 5.80
C ILE A 314 28.48 12.32 5.12
N THR A 315 29.44 12.57 4.21
CA THR A 315 29.54 13.83 3.46
C THR A 315 28.34 14.07 2.54
N CYS A 316 27.81 13.02 1.90
CA CYS A 316 26.59 13.11 1.09
C CYS A 316 25.42 12.35 1.74
N HIS A 317 25.68 11.20 2.36
CA HIS A 317 24.65 10.41 2.99
C HIS A 317 24.44 10.83 4.44
N ALA A 318 23.69 11.92 4.62
CA ALA A 318 23.38 12.49 5.94
C ALA A 318 22.76 11.43 6.89
N ALA A 319 23.45 11.19 8.01
CA ALA A 319 23.04 10.32 9.10
C ALA A 319 23.67 10.79 10.42
N SER A 320 23.08 10.43 11.56
CA SER A 320 23.67 10.67 12.88
C SER A 320 23.74 9.39 13.74
N PRO A 321 24.52 9.37 14.84
CA PRO A 321 24.60 8.20 15.72
C PRO A 321 23.25 7.75 16.30
N THR A 322 22.34 8.70 16.55
CA THR A 322 21.05 8.47 17.22
C THR A 322 19.86 8.50 16.27
N ASN A 323 20.01 9.10 15.09
CA ASN A 323 18.99 9.12 14.05
C ASN A 323 19.65 9.10 12.67
N PRO A 324 19.61 7.98 11.93
CA PRO A 324 20.22 7.90 10.62
C PRO A 324 19.50 8.74 9.55
N GLY A 325 18.32 9.30 9.85
CA GLY A 325 17.56 10.10 8.90
C GLY A 325 17.18 9.29 7.65
N THR A 326 17.22 9.92 6.48
CA THR A 326 16.99 9.23 5.20
C THR A 326 18.27 8.64 4.60
N GLY A 327 19.46 8.99 5.11
CA GLY A 327 20.73 8.65 4.46
C GLY A 327 20.96 9.44 3.17
N SER A 328 20.43 10.66 3.09
CA SER A 328 20.56 11.56 1.94
C SER A 328 20.54 12.99 2.45
N ASP A 329 21.52 13.80 2.02
CA ASP A 329 21.56 15.24 2.22
C ASP A 329 20.61 16.02 1.28
N ASN A 330 19.97 15.32 0.34
CA ASN A 330 19.06 15.90 -0.66
C ASN A 330 19.77 16.85 -1.65
N ASN A 331 21.09 16.72 -1.79
CA ASN A 331 21.90 17.46 -2.75
C ASN A 331 21.89 16.83 -4.15
N VAL A 332 22.22 17.62 -5.18
CA VAL A 332 22.52 17.15 -6.54
C VAL A 332 24.02 17.23 -6.81
N ASP A 333 24.67 16.06 -6.81
CA ASP A 333 26.12 15.91 -6.97
C ASP A 333 26.55 15.91 -8.45
N LEU A 334 27.83 16.22 -8.68
CA LEU A 334 28.42 16.18 -10.02
C LEU A 334 28.56 14.75 -10.52
N MET A 335 28.42 14.56 -11.84
CA MET A 335 28.48 13.24 -12.47
C MET A 335 29.81 12.52 -12.19
N GLN A 336 30.92 13.27 -12.09
CA GLN A 336 32.26 12.75 -11.81
C GLN A 336 32.42 12.27 -10.37
N GLU A 337 31.68 12.86 -9.42
CA GLU A 337 31.73 12.52 -8.00
C GLU A 337 30.99 11.22 -7.71
N VAL A 338 29.94 10.94 -8.49
CA VAL A 338 29.02 9.82 -8.28
C VAL A 338 29.12 8.73 -9.36
N GLY A 339 30.14 8.77 -10.22
CA GLY A 339 30.35 7.74 -11.25
C GLY A 339 29.19 7.58 -12.24
N SER A 340 28.46 8.66 -12.51
CA SER A 340 27.25 8.68 -13.34
C SER A 340 27.49 9.37 -14.68
N THR A 341 26.59 9.16 -15.64
CA THR A 341 26.59 9.86 -16.93
C THR A 341 26.06 11.30 -16.86
N GLN A 342 25.37 11.64 -15.77
CA GLN A 342 24.77 12.96 -15.52
C GLN A 342 24.74 13.27 -14.02
N PRO A 343 24.59 14.55 -13.62
CA PRO A 343 24.35 14.90 -12.22
C PRO A 343 23.16 14.12 -11.66
N VAL A 344 23.28 13.68 -10.41
CA VAL A 344 22.25 12.89 -9.72
C VAL A 344 22.05 13.43 -8.32
N LYS A 345 20.84 13.28 -7.81
CA LYS A 345 20.56 13.53 -6.42
C LYS A 345 21.12 12.40 -5.57
N THR A 346 21.74 12.71 -4.44
CA THR A 346 22.09 11.69 -3.44
C THR A 346 20.86 10.84 -3.13
N PRO A 347 20.86 9.53 -3.40
CA PRO A 347 19.72 8.68 -3.10
C PRO A 347 19.66 8.40 -1.59
N HIS A 348 18.44 8.22 -1.07
CA HIS A 348 18.26 7.80 0.31
C HIS A 348 18.65 6.33 0.46
N LEU A 349 19.29 5.96 1.57
CA LEU A 349 19.77 4.58 1.80
C LEU A 349 18.70 3.63 2.35
N ARG A 350 17.52 4.16 2.73
CA ARG A 350 16.42 3.42 3.37
C ARG A 350 15.95 2.17 2.62
N LEU A 351 16.16 2.10 1.31
CA LEU A 351 15.72 0.97 0.46
C LEU A 351 16.89 0.14 -0.10
N ALA A 352 18.13 0.38 0.34
CA ALA A 352 19.28 -0.36 -0.17
C ALA A 352 19.13 -1.88 0.01
N TYR A 353 18.47 -2.31 1.08
CA TYR A 353 18.18 -3.72 1.37
C TYR A 353 17.32 -4.43 0.32
N GLN A 354 16.59 -3.69 -0.52
CA GLN A 354 15.74 -4.27 -1.57
C GLN A 354 16.53 -4.71 -2.80
N HIS A 355 17.83 -4.40 -2.86
CA HIS A 355 18.73 -4.81 -3.93
C HIS A 355 19.86 -5.71 -3.39
N PRO A 356 19.55 -6.82 -2.72
CA PRO A 356 20.58 -7.67 -2.13
C PRO A 356 21.36 -8.40 -3.24
N ASP A 357 22.66 -8.57 -3.02
CA ASP A 357 23.53 -9.54 -3.71
C ASP A 357 23.57 -9.45 -5.23
N PHE A 358 23.29 -8.29 -5.81
CA PHE A 358 23.49 -8.04 -7.23
C PHE A 358 24.99 -8.08 -7.56
N SER A 359 25.36 -8.92 -8.53
CA SER A 359 26.72 -9.08 -9.01
C SER A 359 26.78 -9.01 -10.54
N ARG A 360 27.78 -8.28 -11.05
CA ARG A 360 28.10 -8.21 -12.48
C ARG A 360 28.97 -9.38 -12.97
N ALA A 361 29.39 -10.28 -12.07
CA ALA A 361 30.24 -11.38 -12.45
C ALA A 361 29.54 -12.28 -13.48
N ALA A 362 30.28 -12.73 -14.48
CA ALA A 362 29.74 -13.61 -15.51
C ALA A 362 29.19 -14.90 -14.87
N GLY A 363 27.94 -15.25 -15.17
CA GLY A 363 27.27 -16.42 -14.60
C GLY A 363 26.71 -16.22 -13.18
N ALA A 364 26.76 -15.00 -12.63
CA ALA A 364 26.15 -14.71 -11.33
C ALA A 364 24.63 -14.92 -11.38
N ALA A 365 24.10 -15.58 -10.36
CA ALA A 365 22.66 -15.70 -10.13
C ALA A 365 22.16 -14.44 -9.42
N ASN A 366 21.50 -13.56 -10.17
CA ASN A 366 20.91 -12.33 -9.63
C ASN A 366 19.41 -12.53 -9.39
N ILE A 367 18.92 -12.12 -8.21
CA ILE A 367 17.50 -12.24 -7.84
C ILE A 367 16.69 -11.07 -8.41
N THR A 368 17.17 -9.84 -8.23
CA THR A 368 16.46 -8.60 -8.59
C THR A 368 16.86 -8.04 -9.96
N GLY A 369 17.91 -8.58 -10.58
CA GLY A 369 18.44 -8.16 -11.89
C GLY A 369 19.16 -6.80 -11.93
N TYR A 370 18.99 -5.96 -10.89
CA TYR A 370 19.55 -4.61 -10.81
C TYR A 370 20.10 -4.28 -9.40
N GLY A 371 21.19 -3.52 -9.39
CA GLY A 371 21.86 -2.99 -8.20
C GLY A 371 21.46 -1.56 -7.83
N LEU A 372 22.35 -0.80 -7.16
CA LEU A 372 21.97 0.42 -6.42
C LEU A 372 22.12 1.76 -7.15
N LEU A 373 22.89 1.82 -8.24
CA LEU A 373 23.01 3.06 -9.01
C LEU A 373 21.69 3.40 -9.70
N LYS A 374 21.54 4.65 -10.14
CA LYS A 374 20.33 5.10 -10.84
C LYS A 374 19.96 4.22 -12.04
N ASP A 375 20.95 3.62 -12.71
CA ASP A 375 20.79 2.74 -13.88
C ASP A 375 20.76 1.25 -13.51
N GLY A 376 20.79 0.94 -12.22
CA GLY A 376 20.80 -0.39 -11.66
C GLY A 376 22.11 -1.14 -11.84
N THR A 377 23.22 -0.46 -12.15
CA THR A 377 24.45 -1.17 -12.47
C THR A 377 25.33 -1.43 -11.24
N ALA A 378 25.35 -0.63 -10.18
CA ALA A 378 26.33 -0.84 -9.09
C ALA A 378 26.09 -2.16 -8.31
N PRO A 379 27.11 -3.04 -8.17
CA PRO A 379 26.99 -4.30 -7.44
C PRO A 379 26.67 -4.07 -5.96
N THR A 380 26.01 -5.06 -5.35
CA THR A 380 25.72 -5.10 -3.91
C THR A 380 26.24 -6.34 -3.20
N SER A 381 26.83 -7.30 -3.93
CA SER A 381 27.40 -8.53 -3.35
C SER A 381 28.57 -8.26 -2.39
N ASP A 382 29.46 -7.31 -2.73
CA ASP A 382 30.73 -7.14 -2.00
C ASP A 382 30.73 -5.83 -1.19
N MET A 383 30.41 -4.70 -1.84
CA MET A 383 30.15 -3.42 -1.20
C MET A 383 29.29 -2.55 -2.14
N PRO A 384 28.29 -1.83 -1.63
CA PRO A 384 27.45 -0.91 -2.41
C PRO A 384 28.22 0.38 -2.79
N ILE A 385 29.28 0.27 -3.58
CA ILE A 385 29.98 1.44 -4.11
C ILE A 385 29.30 1.86 -5.41
N GLY A 386 28.60 3.00 -5.36
CA GLY A 386 28.05 3.63 -6.56
C GLY A 386 29.06 4.48 -7.33
N HIS A 387 30.23 4.78 -6.77
CA HIS A 387 31.11 5.82 -7.32
C HIS A 387 32.58 5.65 -6.95
N PRO A 388 33.53 6.17 -7.76
CA PRO A 388 34.97 5.96 -7.59
C PRO A 388 35.60 6.71 -6.41
N TYR A 389 34.81 7.15 -5.43
CA TYR A 389 35.31 7.96 -4.31
C TYR A 389 36.28 7.15 -3.44
N ALA A 390 37.29 7.84 -2.91
CA ALA A 390 38.46 7.25 -2.27
C ALA A 390 38.11 6.57 -0.92
N LEU A 391 37.68 5.31 -0.98
CA LEU A 391 37.64 4.40 0.18
C LEU A 391 39.03 3.83 0.51
N ALA A 392 40.11 4.51 0.10
CA ALA A 392 41.49 4.05 0.23
C ALA A 392 41.92 3.82 1.69
N ASN A 393 41.20 4.41 2.65
CA ASN A 393 41.45 4.23 4.08
C ASN A 393 40.75 2.98 4.65
N LEU A 394 39.84 2.33 3.91
CA LEU A 394 39.35 1.00 4.24
C LEU A 394 40.36 -0.05 3.76
N THR A 395 41.07 -0.67 4.70
CA THR A 395 42.22 -1.53 4.41
C THR A 395 41.95 -3.01 4.64
N THR A 396 40.81 -3.38 5.22
CA THR A 396 40.47 -4.77 5.55
C THR A 396 39.12 -5.16 4.96
N LEU A 397 39.00 -6.40 4.47
CA LEU A 397 37.74 -6.94 3.97
C LEU A 397 36.60 -6.84 5.01
N GLN A 398 36.93 -6.99 6.29
CA GLN A 398 35.95 -6.89 7.36
C GLN A 398 35.32 -5.49 7.45
N GLN A 399 36.07 -4.41 7.20
CA GLN A 399 35.50 -3.05 7.18
C GLN A 399 34.48 -2.89 6.05
N PHE A 400 34.73 -3.50 4.89
CA PHE A 400 33.78 -3.52 3.77
C PHE A 400 32.51 -4.29 4.13
N HIS A 401 32.65 -5.48 4.71
CA HIS A 401 31.49 -6.27 5.17
C HIS A 401 30.68 -5.56 6.26
N ASP A 402 31.36 -4.97 7.26
CA ASP A 402 30.72 -4.22 8.33
C ASP A 402 29.93 -3.03 7.74
N LEU A 403 30.54 -2.24 6.85
CA LEU A 403 29.89 -1.10 6.20
C LEU A 403 28.69 -1.53 5.33
N ARG A 404 28.83 -2.61 4.54
CA ARG A 404 27.71 -3.20 3.79
C ARG A 404 26.58 -3.60 4.74
N ALA A 405 26.89 -4.29 5.84
CA ALA A 405 25.89 -4.71 6.83
C ALA A 405 25.11 -3.52 7.39
N PHE A 406 25.77 -2.38 7.66
CA PHE A 406 25.07 -1.17 8.11
C PHE A 406 24.13 -0.58 7.05
N ILE A 407 24.58 -0.49 5.79
CA ILE A 407 23.76 0.02 4.68
C ILE A 407 22.55 -0.89 4.42
N MET A 408 22.73 -2.21 4.48
CA MET A 408 21.63 -3.16 4.35
C MET A 408 20.68 -3.11 5.55
N ALA A 409 21.17 -2.76 6.74
CA ALA A 409 20.35 -2.51 7.93
C ALA A 409 20.02 -1.02 8.14
N PHE A 410 19.98 -0.20 7.09
CA PHE A 410 19.63 1.21 7.23
C PHE A 410 18.17 1.38 7.66
N ASP A 411 17.89 2.28 8.61
CA ASP A 411 16.55 2.46 9.16
C ASP A 411 15.61 3.05 8.10
N THR A 412 14.44 2.45 7.90
CA THR A 412 13.46 2.95 6.90
C THR A 412 12.61 4.11 7.43
N GLY A 413 12.74 4.45 8.71
CA GLY A 413 11.82 5.32 9.43
C GLY A 413 10.61 4.58 10.01
N THR A 414 10.43 3.31 9.66
CA THR A 414 9.36 2.43 10.19
C THR A 414 9.99 1.34 11.03
N ALA A 415 9.64 1.28 12.33
CA ALA A 415 10.24 0.30 13.24
C ALA A 415 9.75 -1.13 12.96
N PRO A 416 10.60 -2.16 13.17
CA PRO A 416 10.19 -3.58 13.05
C PRO A 416 9.06 -4.03 13.99
N ALA A 417 8.78 -3.27 15.04
CA ALA A 417 7.61 -3.49 15.89
C ALA A 417 6.28 -3.25 15.15
N VAL A 418 6.28 -2.41 14.10
CA VAL A 418 5.10 -2.18 13.25
C VAL A 418 4.78 -3.45 12.46
N GLY A 419 3.57 -3.96 12.63
CA GLY A 419 3.12 -5.23 12.04
C GLY A 419 3.46 -6.47 12.88
N ARG A 420 4.27 -6.33 13.95
CA ARG A 420 4.52 -7.44 14.89
C ARG A 420 3.32 -7.61 15.80
N SER A 421 2.87 -8.84 15.96
CA SER A 421 1.72 -9.18 16.80
C SER A 421 2.02 -10.39 17.68
N ARG A 422 1.44 -10.43 18.88
CA ARG A 422 1.51 -11.57 19.81
C ARG A 422 0.15 -11.82 20.46
N THR A 423 -0.38 -13.03 20.25
CA THR A 423 -1.60 -13.50 20.93
C THR A 423 -1.25 -14.30 22.18
N VAL A 424 -1.98 -14.07 23.26
CA VAL A 424 -1.86 -14.78 24.53
C VAL A 424 -3.25 -15.17 25.05
N THR A 425 -3.35 -16.36 25.66
CA THR A 425 -4.60 -16.91 26.23
C THR A 425 -4.56 -16.97 27.76
N GLY A 426 -3.56 -16.35 28.38
CA GLY A 426 -3.32 -16.34 29.81
C GLY A 426 -2.02 -15.60 30.13
N VAL A 427 -1.60 -15.63 31.40
CA VAL A 427 -0.32 -15.05 31.83
C VAL A 427 0.83 -15.88 31.23
N PRO A 428 1.69 -15.30 30.37
CA PRO A 428 2.83 -16.03 29.83
C PRO A 428 3.80 -16.46 30.92
N VAL A 429 4.47 -17.59 30.72
CA VAL A 429 5.54 -18.05 31.60
C VAL A 429 6.72 -17.08 31.53
N ALA A 430 7.34 -16.81 32.68
CA ALA A 430 8.51 -15.94 32.75
C ALA A 430 9.65 -16.43 31.83
N GLY A 431 10.24 -15.53 31.04
CA GLY A 431 11.27 -15.81 30.04
C GLY A 431 10.77 -16.47 28.76
N SER A 432 9.46 -16.71 28.62
CA SER A 432 8.90 -17.25 27.37
C SER A 432 8.96 -16.23 26.23
N PRO A 433 9.03 -16.67 24.96
CA PRO A 433 8.93 -15.78 23.82
C PRO A 433 7.70 -14.85 23.86
N ALA A 434 6.60 -15.32 24.44
CA ALA A 434 5.40 -14.52 24.61
C ALA A 434 5.62 -13.35 25.56
N GLU A 435 6.21 -13.57 26.74
CA GLU A 435 6.54 -12.47 27.65
C GLU A 435 7.53 -11.48 27.03
N THR A 436 8.58 -11.98 26.38
CA THR A 436 9.59 -11.15 25.70
C THR A 436 8.96 -10.27 24.62
N ASP A 437 8.05 -10.82 23.81
CA ASP A 437 7.36 -10.06 22.77
C ASP A 437 6.45 -8.96 23.32
N LEU A 438 5.73 -9.24 24.40
CA LEU A 438 4.88 -8.23 25.05
C LEU A 438 5.74 -7.08 25.60
N ALA A 439 6.84 -7.41 26.31
CA ALA A 439 7.76 -6.41 26.83
C ALA A 439 8.42 -5.58 25.72
N LEU A 440 8.79 -6.23 24.60
CA LEU A 440 9.33 -5.58 23.42
C LEU A 440 8.34 -4.56 22.85
N LEU A 441 7.09 -4.98 22.59
CA LEU A 441 6.06 -4.12 22.01
C LEU A 441 5.77 -2.90 22.91
N GLU A 442 5.65 -3.10 24.22
CA GLU A 442 5.46 -2.00 25.19
C GLU A 442 6.65 -1.04 25.20
N THR A 443 7.88 -1.56 25.20
CA THR A 443 9.10 -0.75 25.18
C THR A 443 9.17 0.10 23.90
N ARG A 444 8.88 -0.50 22.75
CA ARG A 444 8.88 0.21 21.47
C ARG A 444 7.75 1.23 21.35
N ALA A 445 6.56 0.91 21.87
CA ALA A 445 5.46 1.86 21.92
C ALA A 445 5.75 3.05 22.83
N SER A 446 6.37 2.82 23.99
CA SER A 446 6.84 3.90 24.88
C SER A 446 7.92 4.77 24.24
N ALA A 447 8.78 4.21 23.38
CA ALA A 447 9.75 4.96 22.59
C ALA A 447 9.12 5.76 21.43
N GLY A 448 7.83 5.57 21.14
CA GLY A 448 7.14 6.18 20.00
C GLY A 448 7.45 5.52 18.64
N ASP A 449 8.04 4.33 18.66
CA ASP A 449 8.40 3.57 17.44
C ASP A 449 7.16 2.96 16.76
N CYS A 450 6.09 2.73 17.52
CA CYS A 450 4.79 2.22 17.07
C CYS A 450 3.70 2.68 18.03
N ASP A 451 2.44 2.64 17.60
CA ASP A 451 1.33 2.55 18.55
C ASP A 451 1.12 1.08 18.91
N LEU A 452 0.74 0.78 20.16
CA LEU A 452 0.44 -0.58 20.58
C LEU A 452 -1.05 -0.71 20.87
N THR A 453 -1.69 -1.62 20.16
CA THR A 453 -3.11 -1.96 20.29
C THR A 453 -3.26 -3.35 20.87
N VAL A 454 -4.31 -3.58 21.65
CA VAL A 454 -4.65 -4.90 22.19
C VAL A 454 -6.10 -5.19 21.85
N GLN A 455 -6.38 -6.33 21.26
CA GLN A 455 -7.74 -6.72 20.87
C GLN A 455 -7.98 -8.18 21.16
N GLY A 456 -9.19 -8.51 21.58
CA GLY A 456 -9.60 -9.89 21.74
C GLY A 456 -10.72 -10.05 22.75
N ARG A 457 -10.82 -11.22 23.36
CA ARG A 457 -11.84 -11.55 24.35
C ARG A 457 -11.23 -11.57 25.75
N THR A 458 -11.89 -10.92 26.70
CA THR A 458 -11.58 -10.98 28.14
C THR A 458 -12.89 -10.89 28.94
N GLY A 459 -13.03 -11.71 29.97
CA GLY A 459 -14.28 -11.86 30.71
C GLY A 459 -15.44 -12.29 29.81
N GLY A 460 -15.17 -13.08 28.77
CA GLY A 460 -16.15 -13.51 27.78
C GLY A 460 -16.66 -12.39 26.83
N ARG A 461 -16.10 -11.18 26.89
CA ARG A 461 -16.51 -10.03 26.06
C ARG A 461 -15.39 -9.61 25.13
N LEU A 462 -15.74 -9.19 23.91
CA LEU A 462 -14.78 -8.53 23.01
C LEU A 462 -14.42 -7.17 23.61
N ARG A 463 -13.13 -6.88 23.72
CA ARG A 463 -12.56 -5.65 24.25
C ARG A 463 -11.37 -5.21 23.41
N SER A 464 -11.16 -3.91 23.36
CA SER A 464 -10.01 -3.28 22.72
C SER A 464 -9.33 -2.31 23.68
N PHE A 465 -8.00 -2.18 23.54
CA PHE A 465 -7.17 -1.29 24.35
C PHE A 465 -6.08 -0.64 23.50
N VAL A 466 -5.59 0.51 23.96
CA VAL A 466 -4.41 1.20 23.38
C VAL A 466 -3.41 1.51 24.48
N TRP A 467 -2.14 1.28 24.20
CA TRP A 467 -1.05 1.68 25.09
C TRP A 467 -0.93 3.20 25.16
N ASP A 468 -1.05 3.75 26.35
CA ASP A 468 -0.72 5.12 26.67
C ASP A 468 0.70 5.19 27.24
N LYS A 469 1.61 5.72 26.44
CA LYS A 469 3.03 5.87 26.79
C LYS A 469 3.27 6.78 28.00
N THR A 470 2.39 7.73 28.29
CA THR A 470 2.55 8.67 29.41
C THR A 470 2.31 7.96 30.74
N SER A 471 1.25 7.15 30.80
CA SER A 471 0.89 6.39 32.00
C SER A 471 1.51 4.99 32.05
N SER A 472 2.10 4.51 30.95
CA SER A 472 2.57 3.13 30.76
C SER A 472 1.47 2.10 31.07
N ARG A 473 0.26 2.38 30.58
CA ARG A 473 -0.95 1.58 30.82
C ARG A 473 -1.79 1.45 29.56
N TYR A 474 -2.65 0.45 29.55
CA TYR A 474 -3.60 0.18 28.49
C TYR A 474 -4.92 0.90 28.77
N GLN A 475 -5.24 1.88 27.93
CA GLN A 475 -6.51 2.59 27.96
C GLN A 475 -7.60 1.71 27.33
N PRO A 476 -8.72 1.46 28.03
CA PRO A 476 -9.83 0.67 27.52
C PRO A 476 -10.68 1.44 26.50
N ASP A 477 -11.42 0.68 25.70
CA ASP A 477 -12.41 1.14 24.71
C ASP A 477 -13.70 1.75 25.31
N ARG A 478 -13.70 2.15 26.58
CA ARG A 478 -14.87 2.67 27.28
C ARG A 478 -14.51 3.80 28.25
N THR A 479 -15.25 4.90 28.19
CA THR A 479 -15.07 6.05 29.09
C THR A 479 -15.39 5.67 30.53
N GLY A 480 -14.53 6.13 31.46
CA GLY A 480 -14.69 5.90 32.89
C GLY A 480 -14.12 4.58 33.41
N GLU A 481 -13.71 3.66 32.53
CA GLU A 481 -12.96 2.47 32.95
C GLU A 481 -11.48 2.83 33.19
N PRO A 482 -10.86 2.30 34.27
CA PRO A 482 -9.48 2.64 34.60
C PRO A 482 -8.48 1.99 33.64
N ALA A 483 -7.38 2.70 33.34
CA ALA A 483 -6.28 2.17 32.56
C ALA A 483 -5.57 1.01 33.28
N LEU A 484 -5.32 -0.07 32.56
CA LEU A 484 -4.84 -1.33 33.12
C LEU A 484 -3.33 -1.52 32.89
N THR A 485 -2.64 -2.16 33.84
CA THR A 485 -1.29 -2.69 33.59
C THR A 485 -1.36 -3.96 32.75
N ARG A 486 -0.23 -4.39 32.16
CA ARG A 486 -0.11 -5.71 31.53
C ARG A 486 -0.56 -6.84 32.45
N ALA A 487 -0.13 -6.82 33.70
CA ALA A 487 -0.50 -7.85 34.68
C ALA A 487 -2.01 -7.91 34.91
N GLN A 488 -2.68 -6.76 35.05
CA GLN A 488 -4.13 -6.69 35.22
C GLN A 488 -4.88 -7.20 33.98
N LEU A 489 -4.42 -6.85 32.77
CA LEU A 489 -4.98 -7.39 31.52
C LEU A 489 -4.84 -8.91 31.44
N LEU A 490 -3.66 -9.45 31.69
CA LEU A 490 -3.43 -10.89 31.57
C LEU A 490 -4.17 -11.70 32.65
N GLN A 491 -4.34 -11.14 33.85
CA GLN A 491 -5.15 -11.73 34.92
C GLN A 491 -6.65 -11.73 34.62
N SER A 492 -7.12 -10.89 33.69
CA SER A 492 -8.53 -10.86 33.28
C SER A 492 -8.92 -12.00 32.32
N LEU A 493 -7.96 -12.76 31.81
CA LEU A 493 -8.21 -13.85 30.87
C LEU A 493 -8.74 -15.09 31.58
N GLY A 494 -9.97 -15.49 31.23
CA GLY A 494 -10.55 -16.77 31.61
C GLY A 494 -10.44 -17.83 30.52
N ASP A 495 -11.13 -18.95 30.69
CA ASP A 495 -11.12 -20.05 29.73
C ASP A 495 -11.69 -19.62 28.36
N GLY A 496 -10.89 -19.84 27.31
CA GLY A 496 -11.22 -19.46 25.93
C GLY A 496 -11.06 -17.98 25.61
N ASP A 497 -10.62 -17.15 26.57
CA ASP A 497 -10.24 -15.77 26.31
C ASP A 497 -8.85 -15.70 25.66
N ALA A 498 -8.63 -14.64 24.88
CA ALA A 498 -7.37 -14.40 24.20
C ALA A 498 -7.24 -12.91 23.88
N LEU A 499 -6.03 -12.36 24.03
CA LEU A 499 -5.70 -11.00 23.63
C LEU A 499 -4.55 -11.01 22.65
N THR A 500 -4.66 -10.23 21.58
CA THR A 500 -3.62 -10.02 20.59
C THR A 500 -3.07 -8.60 20.72
N PHE A 501 -1.79 -8.51 21.06
CA PHE A 501 -1.03 -7.27 21.16
C PHE A 501 -0.37 -7.01 19.81
N SER A 502 -0.67 -5.89 19.17
CA SER A 502 -0.21 -5.58 17.81
C SER A 502 0.42 -4.19 17.76
N GLY A 503 1.67 -4.12 17.29
CA GLY A 503 2.31 -2.85 16.95
C GLY A 503 1.77 -2.32 15.62
N THR A 504 1.28 -1.09 15.61
CA THR A 504 0.78 -0.40 14.41
C THR A 504 1.63 0.83 14.12
N LEU A 505 1.45 1.44 12.94
CA LEU A 505 2.10 2.70 12.63
C LEU A 505 1.76 3.76 13.71
N PRO A 506 2.72 4.61 14.11
CA PRO A 506 2.43 5.73 15.02
C PRO A 506 1.30 6.62 14.49
N GLY A 507 0.36 6.98 15.37
CA GLY A 507 -0.83 7.78 15.05
C GLY A 507 -2.05 6.97 14.59
N PHE A 508 -1.96 5.64 14.48
CA PHE A 508 -3.07 4.78 14.05
C PHE A 508 -3.72 3.99 15.20
N GLY A 509 -3.21 4.07 16.43
CA GLY A 509 -3.66 3.26 17.56
C GLY A 509 -5.16 3.42 17.87
N LEU A 510 -5.67 4.66 17.88
CA LEU A 510 -7.09 4.95 18.11
C LEU A 510 -7.98 4.32 17.03
N MET A 511 -7.70 4.64 15.76
CA MET A 511 -8.40 4.12 14.59
C MET A 511 -8.35 2.59 14.50
N ARG A 512 -7.27 1.97 14.99
CA ARG A 512 -7.10 0.53 14.98
C ARG A 512 -7.73 -0.16 16.19
N SER A 513 -8.20 0.57 17.19
CA SER A 513 -8.60 -0.01 18.47
C SER A 513 -9.78 0.68 19.17
N LEU A 514 -9.63 1.91 19.66
CA LEU A 514 -10.62 2.54 20.56
C LEU A 514 -11.75 3.24 19.83
N ASP A 515 -11.51 3.80 18.66
CA ASP A 515 -12.47 4.60 17.88
C ASP A 515 -12.30 4.23 16.41
N ARG A 516 -12.90 3.11 16.01
CA ARG A 516 -12.65 2.52 14.68
C ARG A 516 -13.28 3.34 13.54
N ASN A 517 -14.32 4.10 13.84
CA ASN A 517 -15.00 4.94 12.84
C ASN A 517 -14.55 6.40 12.84
N GLY A 518 -13.73 6.81 13.81
CA GLY A 518 -13.12 8.13 13.87
C GLY A 518 -14.11 9.23 14.22
N ASN A 519 -15.22 8.89 14.90
CA ASN A 519 -16.24 9.87 15.28
C ASN A 519 -15.93 10.57 16.62
N GLY A 520 -14.83 10.21 17.29
CA GLY A 520 -14.41 10.76 18.57
C GLY A 520 -15.07 10.12 19.79
N ILE A 521 -15.90 9.09 19.60
CA ILE A 521 -16.59 8.34 20.66
C ILE A 521 -15.93 6.97 20.75
N PRO A 522 -15.45 6.53 21.93
CA PRO A 522 -14.92 5.19 22.09
C PRO A 522 -15.95 4.13 21.69
N ASP A 523 -15.50 3.06 21.04
CA ASP A 523 -16.36 2.04 20.47
C ASP A 523 -17.39 1.56 21.51
N ASN A 524 -17.00 1.23 22.73
CA ASN A 524 -17.90 0.69 23.74
C ASN A 524 -18.78 1.75 24.46
N ASP A 525 -18.61 3.02 24.13
CA ASP A 525 -19.49 4.12 24.55
C ASP A 525 -20.56 4.45 23.51
N GLU A 526 -20.42 3.95 22.27
CA GLU A 526 -21.42 4.21 21.24
C GLU A 526 -22.80 3.70 21.65
N ALA A 527 -23.79 4.58 21.50
CA ALA A 527 -25.18 4.25 21.76
C ALA A 527 -25.68 3.15 20.82
N LEU A 528 -26.55 2.28 21.33
CA LEU A 528 -27.24 1.32 20.48
C LEU A 528 -28.11 2.07 19.45
N PRO A 529 -28.10 1.65 18.18
CA PRO A 529 -28.98 2.25 17.17
C PRO A 529 -30.45 2.07 17.56
N ASP A 530 -31.28 3.06 17.21
CA ASP A 530 -32.74 2.93 17.24
C ASP A 530 -33.21 1.94 16.17
N PHE A 531 -33.25 0.66 16.54
CA PHE A 531 -33.64 -0.44 15.67
C PHE A 531 -35.15 -0.62 15.67
N ARG A 532 -35.78 -0.41 14.51
CA ARG A 532 -37.22 -0.49 14.33
C ARG A 532 -37.61 -1.64 13.42
N ILE A 533 -38.63 -2.38 13.83
CA ILE A 533 -39.31 -3.39 13.01
C ILE A 533 -40.71 -2.87 12.72
N THR A 534 -41.01 -2.60 11.45
CA THR A 534 -42.32 -2.11 11.00
C THR A 534 -42.98 -3.15 10.10
N LEU A 535 -44.25 -3.47 10.35
CA LEU A 535 -45.02 -4.34 9.47
C LEU A 535 -45.59 -3.50 8.32
N THR A 536 -45.26 -3.86 7.09
CA THR A 536 -45.79 -3.25 5.86
C THR A 536 -46.63 -4.28 5.09
N PRO A 537 -47.46 -3.87 4.11
CA PRO A 537 -48.21 -4.80 3.27
C PRO A 537 -47.31 -5.82 2.55
N GLU A 538 -46.06 -5.47 2.27
CA GLU A 538 -45.08 -6.35 1.61
C GLU A 538 -44.21 -7.13 2.63
N GLY A 539 -44.56 -7.14 3.92
CA GLY A 539 -43.86 -7.87 4.99
C GLY A 539 -43.16 -6.96 6.01
N PRO A 540 -42.42 -7.54 6.97
CA PRO A 540 -41.65 -6.75 7.94
C PRO A 540 -40.53 -5.95 7.25
N ARG A 541 -40.30 -4.72 7.70
CA ARG A 541 -39.19 -3.84 7.33
C ARG A 541 -38.37 -3.57 8.57
N LEU A 542 -37.09 -3.93 8.52
CA LEU A 542 -36.10 -3.61 9.55
C LEU A 542 -35.46 -2.27 9.18
N SER A 543 -35.34 -1.34 10.11
CA SER A 543 -34.76 -0.01 9.85
C SER A 543 -33.99 0.55 11.03
N TRP A 544 -32.94 1.32 10.76
CA TRP A 544 -32.10 2.02 11.74
C TRP A 544 -31.49 3.28 11.11
N PRO A 545 -31.00 4.25 11.91
CA PRO A 545 -30.42 5.48 11.38
C PRO A 545 -29.21 5.21 10.47
N GLU A 546 -29.20 5.83 9.29
CA GLU A 546 -28.09 5.73 8.31
C GLU A 546 -26.79 6.31 8.88
N THR A 547 -26.89 7.28 9.80
CA THR A 547 -25.75 7.89 10.48
C THR A 547 -25.03 6.91 11.42
N VAL A 548 -25.67 5.80 11.81
CA VAL A 548 -25.07 4.80 12.69
C VAL A 548 -24.40 3.73 11.81
N THR A 549 -23.09 3.91 11.59
CA THR A 549 -22.27 2.93 10.88
C THR A 549 -21.87 1.78 11.81
N GLY A 550 -21.47 0.65 11.24
CA GLY A 550 -20.97 -0.47 12.04
C GLY A 550 -21.95 -1.56 12.39
N TRP A 551 -23.20 -1.44 11.99
CA TRP A 551 -24.24 -2.38 12.36
C TRP A 551 -24.78 -3.08 11.13
N TYR A 552 -25.05 -4.38 11.25
CA TYR A 552 -25.70 -5.16 10.22
C TYR A 552 -26.81 -6.03 10.80
N PRO A 553 -27.88 -6.26 10.04
CA PRO A 553 -29.02 -7.04 10.50
C PRO A 553 -28.74 -8.55 10.41
N GLU A 554 -29.15 -9.29 11.45
CA GLU A 554 -29.13 -10.76 11.49
C GLU A 554 -30.53 -11.30 11.80
N SER A 555 -30.77 -12.55 11.44
CA SER A 555 -32.00 -13.28 11.75
C SER A 555 -31.72 -14.68 12.32
N ALA A 556 -32.67 -15.20 13.09
CA ALA A 556 -32.67 -16.58 13.58
C ALA A 556 -34.09 -17.16 13.54
N PRO A 557 -34.28 -18.45 13.18
CA PRO A 557 -35.62 -19.06 13.08
C PRO A 557 -36.27 -19.31 14.45
N LEU A 558 -37.61 -19.34 14.51
CA LEU A 558 -38.38 -19.79 15.68
C LEU A 558 -38.93 -21.23 15.51
N PRO A 559 -39.17 -21.96 16.63
CA PRO A 559 -38.76 -21.65 18.01
C PRO A 559 -37.33 -22.13 18.30
N GLY A 560 -36.56 -21.38 19.09
CA GLY A 560 -35.26 -21.83 19.62
C GLY A 560 -34.01 -21.47 18.81
N GLY A 561 -34.04 -20.40 17.99
CA GLY A 561 -32.90 -19.99 17.16
C GLY A 561 -31.60 -19.72 17.94
N SER A 562 -30.68 -20.70 17.95
CA SER A 562 -29.32 -20.55 18.49
C SER A 562 -28.31 -20.05 17.45
N LEU A 563 -28.62 -20.21 16.16
CA LEU A 563 -27.77 -19.83 15.04
C LEU A 563 -28.31 -18.56 14.37
N TRP A 564 -27.64 -17.45 14.62
CA TRP A 564 -27.88 -16.17 13.96
C TRP A 564 -27.16 -16.16 12.61
N SER A 565 -27.85 -15.69 11.56
CA SER A 565 -27.29 -15.53 10.22
C SER A 565 -27.46 -14.09 9.74
N PRO A 566 -26.43 -13.49 9.11
CA PRO A 566 -26.55 -12.19 8.46
C PRO A 566 -27.70 -12.18 7.46
N LEU A 567 -28.50 -11.11 7.48
CA LEU A 567 -29.51 -10.88 6.45
C LEU A 567 -28.80 -10.38 5.19
N THR A 568 -28.92 -11.17 4.12
CA THR A 568 -28.27 -10.90 2.82
C THR A 568 -29.09 -10.01 1.90
N SER A 569 -30.26 -9.56 2.37
CA SER A 569 -31.15 -8.70 1.58
C SER A 569 -30.56 -7.30 1.46
N PRO A 570 -30.50 -6.71 0.25
CA PRO A 570 -29.88 -5.40 0.03
C PRO A 570 -30.46 -4.35 0.97
N ALA A 571 -29.60 -3.50 1.51
CA ALA A 571 -30.05 -2.36 2.28
C ALA A 571 -30.59 -1.27 1.35
N ALA A 572 -31.79 -0.77 1.62
CA ALA A 572 -32.36 0.42 1.02
C ALA A 572 -32.15 1.62 1.95
N PHE A 573 -31.79 2.77 1.40
CA PHE A 573 -31.58 4.02 2.12
C PHE A 573 -32.70 4.99 1.78
N ASP A 574 -33.43 5.47 2.79
CA ASP A 574 -34.62 6.31 2.61
C ASP A 574 -34.81 7.22 3.83
N GLY A 575 -34.87 8.54 3.61
CA GLY A 575 -35.16 9.52 4.67
C GLY A 575 -34.21 9.51 5.87
N GLY A 576 -32.92 9.17 5.66
CA GLY A 576 -31.92 9.06 6.73
C GLY A 576 -31.98 7.75 7.53
N LEU A 577 -32.74 6.76 7.06
CA LEU A 577 -32.77 5.41 7.59
C LEU A 577 -32.17 4.43 6.58
N GLN A 578 -31.32 3.54 7.08
CA GLN A 578 -30.98 2.31 6.39
C GLN A 578 -32.04 1.26 6.73
N SER A 579 -32.49 0.48 5.74
CA SER A 579 -33.53 -0.52 5.93
C SER A 579 -33.32 -1.77 5.10
N THR A 580 -33.81 -2.92 5.58
CA THR A 580 -33.80 -4.18 4.82
C THR A 580 -35.12 -4.92 5.04
N ARG A 581 -35.48 -5.77 4.06
CA ARG A 581 -36.63 -6.66 4.16
C ARG A 581 -36.11 -8.09 4.30
N PRO A 582 -36.38 -8.78 5.41
CA PRO A 582 -35.98 -10.17 5.57
C PRO A 582 -36.81 -11.07 4.65
N PRO A 583 -36.31 -12.29 4.34
CA PRO A 583 -37.05 -13.26 3.53
C PRO A 583 -38.43 -13.57 4.14
N THR A 584 -39.44 -13.71 3.28
CA THR A 584 -40.80 -14.10 3.68
C THR A 584 -40.84 -15.55 4.17
N GLY A 585 -41.30 -15.82 5.40
CA GLY A 585 -41.34 -17.16 5.99
C GLY A 585 -41.94 -17.22 7.41
N SER A 586 -41.86 -18.39 8.06
CA SER A 586 -42.29 -18.61 9.45
C SER A 586 -41.57 -17.67 10.44
N GLY A 587 -42.14 -17.45 11.63
CA GLY A 587 -41.64 -16.50 12.62
C GLY A 587 -40.12 -16.57 12.84
N ALA A 588 -39.49 -15.40 12.90
CA ALA A 588 -38.05 -15.24 13.08
C ALA A 588 -37.74 -14.15 14.12
N LEU A 589 -36.59 -14.28 14.77
CA LEU A 589 -35.98 -13.24 15.58
C LEU A 589 -35.09 -12.37 14.70
N PHE A 590 -35.03 -11.07 14.98
CA PHE A 590 -34.18 -10.11 14.30
C PHE A 590 -33.34 -9.34 15.30
N ARG A 591 -32.10 -9.02 14.94
CA ARG A 591 -31.23 -8.12 15.71
C ARG A 591 -30.34 -7.30 14.79
N LEU A 592 -29.83 -6.19 15.30
CA LEU A 592 -28.62 -5.57 14.76
C LEU A 592 -27.41 -6.09 15.53
N ARG A 593 -26.37 -6.46 14.78
CA ARG A 593 -25.09 -6.85 15.32
C ARG A 593 -24.03 -5.85 14.88
N ARG A 594 -23.16 -5.49 15.82
CA ARG A 594 -22.00 -4.65 15.53
C ARG A 594 -20.91 -5.45 14.81
N ALA A 595 -20.26 -4.83 13.84
CA ALA A 595 -19.24 -5.43 12.98
C ALA A 595 -17.87 -5.58 13.64
N TRP A 596 -17.64 -4.89 14.76
CA TRP A 596 -16.39 -4.91 15.51
C TRP A 596 -16.58 -5.20 16.99
#